data_AF-A0A9N7NDE5-F1
#
_entry.id   AF-A0A9N7NDE5-F1
#
_cell.length_a   1.000
_cell.length_b   1.000
_cell.length_c   1.000
_cell.angle_alpha   90.00
_cell.angle_beta   90.00
_cell.angle_gamma   90.00
#
_symmetry.space_group_name_H-M   'P 1'
#
loop_
_entity.id
_entity.type
_entity.pdbx_description
1 polymer ?
#
loop_
_entity_poly.entity_id
_entity_poly.type
_entity_poly.pdbx_seq_one_letter_code
_entity_poly.pdbx_strand_id
1 'polypeptide(L)'
;VYKPDKYSHVLVICGPGKNGGDGLVAARHLHHFGYKPCICYPKRTPKPLFSNLIIQLESLSIPFLSIECLPAELNNFDILVDAIFGFSFQGNPRPPFDHLINNIASLREHYYKEHQKSPVIVSVDIPSGWHVEDGDLSGEGIKPDMLVSLTAPKRCAEKFRGSHHFLGGRFVPSSILHKYKLQLPPYPGTSTCVRIGKPPQDNENASVPPKFLDKDMKANPFIQFQAWFNDAVAAGLKEPDAMALSTATKDGKPSSRMVQLKGVEQGGFVWLANYKSRKGREISENPHAALLFYWSALNRQANIVRIEGFVQKVSDEESEKYFSSRPRELQIAPAVSKQSTEIPGREYLLQQCKELEEKYSQGSKILKPQHWGGYRLVPDRFEFWQGDESSVQMRLRYIAEVINGKRDWRIV
;
A
#
# COMPACT_ATOMS: atom_id res chain seq x y z
N VAL A 1 8.58 9.45 -13.34
CA VAL A 1 7.88 9.03 -12.10
C VAL A 1 8.51 7.77 -11.57
N TYR A 2 8.42 6.67 -12.29
CA TYR A 2 9.14 5.43 -11.99
C TYR A 2 10.39 5.39 -12.85
N LYS A 3 11.58 5.41 -12.25
CA LYS A 3 12.85 5.51 -13.01
C LYS A 3 13.36 4.12 -13.41
N PRO A 4 14.01 3.97 -14.59
CA PRO A 4 14.40 2.66 -15.13
C PRO A 4 15.48 1.95 -14.31
N ASP A 5 16.25 2.67 -13.47
CA ASP A 5 17.22 2.08 -12.53
C ASP A 5 16.55 1.25 -11.42
N LYS A 6 15.28 1.55 -11.10
CA LYS A 6 14.52 0.88 -10.04
C LYS A 6 13.32 0.07 -10.53
N TYR A 7 12.80 0.44 -11.70
CA TYR A 7 11.59 -0.14 -12.28
C TYR A 7 11.86 -0.57 -13.72
N SER A 8 12.83 -1.45 -13.92
CA SER A 8 13.34 -1.75 -15.26
C SER A 8 12.44 -2.72 -16.03
N HIS A 9 11.82 -3.70 -15.37
CA HIS A 9 11.07 -4.76 -16.06
C HIS A 9 9.61 -4.36 -16.22
N VAL A 10 9.15 -4.25 -17.46
CA VAL A 10 7.81 -3.75 -17.77
C VAL A 10 7.04 -4.80 -18.56
N LEU A 11 5.84 -5.18 -18.12
CA LEU A 11 4.91 -5.96 -18.94
C LEU A 11 3.88 -5.01 -19.54
N VAL A 12 3.81 -4.94 -20.86
CA VAL A 12 2.80 -4.16 -21.58
C VAL A 12 1.73 -5.09 -22.14
N ILE A 13 0.50 -4.92 -21.68
CA ILE A 13 -0.61 -5.80 -22.03
C ILE A 13 -1.54 -5.07 -23.00
N CYS A 14 -1.60 -5.56 -24.22
CA CYS A 14 -2.28 -4.89 -25.34
C CYS A 14 -3.58 -5.60 -25.70
N GLY A 15 -4.65 -4.82 -25.89
CA GLY A 15 -5.90 -5.33 -26.48
C GLY A 15 -5.97 -5.14 -27.99
N PRO A 16 -7.05 -5.59 -28.66
CA PRO A 16 -7.19 -5.47 -30.11
C PRO A 16 -7.51 -4.04 -30.57
N GLY A 17 -7.95 -3.16 -29.66
CA GLY A 17 -8.40 -1.82 -30.00
C GLY A 17 -7.27 -0.80 -30.17
N LYS A 18 -7.64 0.48 -30.30
CA LYS A 18 -6.71 1.61 -30.35
C LYS A 18 -5.79 1.64 -29.14
N ASN A 19 -6.33 1.42 -27.94
CA ASN A 19 -5.55 1.34 -26.70
C ASN A 19 -4.40 0.33 -26.79
N GLY A 20 -4.62 -0.85 -27.38
CA GLY A 20 -3.54 -1.81 -27.56
C GLY A 20 -2.47 -1.33 -28.54
N GLY A 21 -2.86 -0.56 -29.57
CA GLY A 21 -1.91 0.13 -30.44
C GLY A 21 -1.08 1.16 -29.68
N ASP A 22 -1.71 1.92 -28.77
CA ASP A 22 -1.01 2.86 -27.88
C ASP A 22 -0.03 2.11 -26.95
N GLY A 23 -0.43 0.93 -26.45
CA GLY A 23 0.44 0.02 -25.69
C GLY A 23 1.68 -0.43 -26.49
N LEU A 24 1.50 -0.87 -27.74
CA LEU A 24 2.61 -1.26 -28.62
C LEU A 24 3.58 -0.09 -28.87
N VAL A 25 3.05 1.11 -29.10
CA VAL A 25 3.86 2.32 -29.24
C VAL A 25 4.60 2.64 -27.94
N ALA A 26 3.92 2.55 -26.79
CA ALA A 26 4.52 2.77 -25.48
C ALA A 26 5.68 1.81 -25.21
N ALA A 27 5.53 0.51 -25.52
CA ALA A 27 6.58 -0.49 -25.38
C ALA A 27 7.85 -0.10 -26.17
N ARG A 28 7.69 0.36 -27.42
CA ARG A 28 8.81 0.83 -28.25
C ARG A 28 9.55 2.00 -27.60
N HIS A 29 8.81 3.00 -27.10
CA HIS A 29 9.42 4.15 -26.45
C HIS A 29 10.06 3.81 -25.10
N LEU A 30 9.45 2.93 -24.30
CA LEU A 30 10.01 2.44 -23.04
C LEU A 30 11.36 1.77 -23.26
N HIS A 31 11.52 0.96 -24.31
CA HIS A 31 12.81 0.38 -24.68
C HIS A 31 13.87 1.46 -24.93
N HIS A 32 13.56 2.48 -25.73
CA HIS A 32 14.49 3.60 -25.99
C HIS A 32 14.80 4.45 -24.75
N PHE A 33 13.92 4.44 -23.75
CA PHE A 33 14.13 5.12 -22.47
C PHE A 33 14.87 4.26 -21.42
N GLY A 34 15.39 3.09 -21.81
CA GLY A 34 16.22 2.23 -20.96
C GLY A 34 15.44 1.24 -20.10
N TYR A 35 14.14 1.09 -20.31
CA TYR A 35 13.36 0.01 -19.70
C TYR A 35 13.54 -1.29 -20.50
N LYS A 36 13.15 -2.41 -19.88
CA LYS A 36 13.13 -3.75 -20.46
C LYS A 36 11.67 -4.21 -20.61
N PRO A 37 10.96 -3.75 -21.66
CA PRO A 37 9.58 -4.14 -21.88
C PRO A 37 9.47 -5.57 -22.42
N CYS A 38 8.43 -6.28 -22.00
CA CYS A 38 7.87 -7.47 -22.62
C CYS A 38 6.41 -7.19 -22.99
N ILE A 39 5.90 -7.83 -24.04
CA ILE A 39 4.57 -7.55 -24.57
C ILE A 39 3.68 -8.77 -24.47
N CYS A 40 2.53 -8.65 -23.82
CA CYS A 40 1.45 -9.62 -23.95
C CYS A 40 0.41 -9.03 -24.91
N TYR A 41 0.23 -9.64 -26.08
CA TYR A 41 -0.76 -9.21 -27.06
C TYR A 41 -1.65 -10.39 -27.52
N PRO A 42 -2.62 -10.81 -26.67
CA PRO A 42 -3.35 -12.06 -26.85
C PRO A 42 -4.21 -12.13 -28.11
N LYS A 43 -4.80 -11.00 -28.50
CA LYS A 43 -5.69 -10.91 -29.66
C LYS A 43 -5.19 -9.82 -30.60
N ARG A 44 -4.37 -10.23 -31.58
CA ARG A 44 -3.76 -9.33 -32.55
C ARG A 44 -4.78 -8.81 -33.56
N THR A 45 -4.66 -7.53 -33.92
CA THR A 45 -5.51 -6.88 -34.91
C THR A 45 -4.90 -6.99 -36.30
N PRO A 46 -5.64 -7.46 -37.33
CA PRO A 46 -5.08 -7.70 -38.66
C PRO A 46 -4.88 -6.43 -39.51
N LYS A 47 -5.09 -5.23 -38.93
CA LYS A 47 -4.96 -3.97 -39.67
C LYS A 47 -3.48 -3.67 -39.92
N PRO A 48 -3.10 -3.19 -41.13
CA PRO A 48 -1.70 -2.93 -41.48
C PRO A 48 -0.94 -2.07 -40.47
N LEU A 49 -1.62 -1.08 -39.86
CA LEU A 49 -1.05 -0.24 -38.82
C LEU A 49 -0.49 -1.03 -37.64
N PHE A 50 -1.20 -2.07 -37.17
CA PHE A 50 -0.76 -2.88 -36.03
C PHE A 50 0.37 -3.83 -36.42
N SER A 51 0.31 -4.40 -37.63
CA SER A 51 1.41 -5.21 -38.17
C SER A 51 2.71 -4.40 -38.23
N ASN A 52 2.66 -3.15 -38.67
CA ASN A 52 3.82 -2.27 -38.72
C ASN A 52 4.38 -1.95 -37.33
N LEU A 53 3.54 -1.81 -36.31
CA LEU A 53 3.99 -1.63 -34.92
C LEU A 53 4.68 -2.88 -34.40
N ILE A 54 4.14 -4.07 -34.70
CA ILE A 54 4.75 -5.35 -34.31
C ILE A 54 6.13 -5.50 -34.95
N ILE A 55 6.27 -5.23 -36.25
CA ILE A 55 7.56 -5.28 -36.97
C ILE A 55 8.61 -4.37 -36.29
N GLN A 56 8.22 -3.16 -35.90
CA GLN A 56 9.12 -2.25 -35.20
C GLN A 56 9.59 -2.82 -33.85
N LEU A 57 8.69 -3.43 -33.08
CA LEU A 57 9.01 -4.02 -31.79
C LEU A 57 9.90 -5.26 -31.91
N GLU A 58 9.63 -6.12 -32.89
CA GLU A 58 10.45 -7.28 -33.22
C GLU A 58 11.85 -6.86 -33.68
N SER A 59 11.97 -5.78 -34.47
CA SER A 59 13.27 -5.24 -34.89
C SER A 59 14.13 -4.73 -33.73
N LEU A 60 13.50 -4.35 -32.61
CA LEU A 60 14.17 -3.95 -31.37
C LEU A 60 14.41 -5.15 -30.43
N SER A 61 14.11 -6.37 -30.86
CA SER A 61 14.19 -7.59 -30.05
C SER A 61 13.37 -7.52 -28.75
N ILE A 62 12.24 -6.80 -28.78
CA ILE A 62 11.32 -6.73 -27.63
C ILE A 62 10.49 -8.02 -27.60
N PRO A 63 10.53 -8.81 -26.51
CA PRO A 63 9.89 -10.13 -26.46
C PRO A 63 8.37 -10.03 -26.39
N PHE A 64 7.70 -10.92 -27.12
CA PHE A 64 6.26 -11.17 -27.01
C PHE A 64 6.00 -12.43 -26.19
N LEU A 65 5.20 -12.30 -25.14
CA LEU A 65 4.78 -13.39 -24.28
C LEU A 65 3.34 -13.79 -24.62
N SER A 66 3.09 -15.08 -24.76
CA SER A 66 1.72 -15.60 -24.79
C SER A 66 1.13 -15.57 -23.37
N ILE A 67 -0.20 -15.66 -23.25
CA ILE A 67 -0.85 -15.68 -21.93
C ILE A 67 -0.39 -16.88 -21.12
N GLU A 68 -0.18 -18.02 -21.77
CA GLU A 68 0.24 -19.28 -21.15
C GLU A 68 1.68 -19.21 -20.65
N CYS A 69 2.51 -18.34 -21.24
CA CYS A 69 3.89 -18.10 -20.82
C CYS A 69 4.02 -16.98 -19.78
N LEU A 70 2.92 -16.30 -19.40
CA LEU A 70 2.98 -15.36 -18.29
C LEU A 70 3.22 -16.13 -16.99
N PRO A 71 4.11 -15.65 -16.10
CA PRO A 71 4.27 -16.26 -14.79
C PRO A 71 2.93 -16.22 -14.04
N ALA A 72 2.64 -17.29 -13.28
CA ALA A 72 1.43 -17.39 -12.47
C ALA A 72 1.26 -16.16 -11.55
N GLU A 73 2.38 -15.62 -11.08
CA GLU A 73 2.46 -14.36 -10.35
C GLU A 73 3.08 -13.27 -11.22
N LEU A 74 2.30 -12.23 -11.53
CA LEU A 74 2.78 -11.06 -12.27
C LEU A 74 3.73 -10.16 -11.44
N ASN A 75 4.02 -10.54 -10.20
CA ASN A 75 4.91 -9.83 -9.26
C ASN A 75 6.38 -9.76 -9.73
N ASN A 76 6.76 -10.56 -10.73
CA ASN A 76 8.10 -10.53 -11.33
C ASN A 76 8.37 -9.28 -12.18
N PHE A 77 7.33 -8.51 -12.52
CA PHE A 77 7.49 -7.23 -13.22
C PHE A 77 7.54 -6.08 -12.22
N ASP A 78 8.24 -5.00 -12.59
CA ASP A 78 8.22 -3.77 -11.79
C ASP A 78 7.04 -2.88 -12.16
N ILE A 79 6.61 -2.92 -13.43
CA ILE A 79 5.49 -2.14 -13.97
C ILE A 79 4.62 -3.03 -14.85
N LEU A 80 3.31 -2.96 -14.65
CA LEU A 80 2.28 -3.49 -15.55
C LEU A 80 1.60 -2.32 -16.27
N VAL A 81 1.64 -2.32 -17.59
CA VAL A 81 0.92 -1.35 -18.42
C VAL A 81 -0.36 -2.00 -18.95
N ASP A 82 -1.49 -1.56 -18.41
CA ASP A 82 -2.83 -1.88 -18.87
C ASP A 82 -3.18 -1.02 -20.09
N ALA A 83 -3.05 -1.62 -21.27
CA ALA A 83 -3.47 -1.07 -22.55
C ALA A 83 -4.49 -2.01 -23.24
N ILE A 84 -5.31 -2.70 -22.43
CA ILE A 84 -6.24 -3.72 -22.92
C ILE A 84 -7.47 -3.07 -23.56
N PHE A 85 -8.28 -2.37 -22.77
CA PHE A 85 -9.49 -1.71 -23.23
C PHE A 85 -9.45 -0.21 -22.97
N GLY A 86 -10.06 0.55 -23.88
CA GLY A 86 -10.20 2.00 -23.77
C GLY A 86 -11.67 2.41 -23.86
N PHE A 87 -11.93 3.70 -24.03
CA PHE A 87 -13.28 4.29 -23.97
C PHE A 87 -14.32 3.70 -24.93
N SER A 88 -13.91 3.05 -26.02
CA SER A 88 -14.82 2.45 -27.00
C SER A 88 -15.32 1.07 -26.62
N PHE A 89 -14.79 0.46 -25.55
CA PHE A 89 -15.23 -0.85 -25.09
C PHE A 89 -16.53 -0.73 -24.30
N GLN A 90 -17.46 -1.66 -24.53
CA GLN A 90 -18.74 -1.73 -23.84
C GLN A 90 -19.01 -3.18 -23.43
N GLY A 91 -19.61 -3.35 -22.24
CA GLY A 91 -19.93 -4.66 -21.68
C GLY A 91 -18.79 -5.27 -20.85
N ASN A 92 -18.94 -6.55 -20.51
CA ASN A 92 -17.98 -7.25 -19.66
C ASN A 92 -16.82 -7.82 -20.49
N PRO A 93 -15.58 -7.79 -19.95
CA PRO A 93 -14.45 -8.52 -20.53
C PRO A 93 -14.79 -9.98 -20.80
N ARG A 94 -14.20 -10.53 -21.87
CA ARG A 94 -14.37 -11.93 -22.30
C ARG A 94 -13.00 -12.56 -22.51
N PRO A 95 -12.91 -13.90 -22.60
CA PRO A 95 -11.67 -14.56 -22.95
C PRO A 95 -11.05 -13.98 -24.23
N PRO A 96 -9.71 -13.79 -24.26
CA PRO A 96 -8.76 -14.20 -23.23
C PRO A 96 -8.39 -13.10 -22.20
N PHE A 97 -9.19 -12.04 -22.09
CA PHE A 97 -8.86 -10.85 -21.30
C PHE A 97 -9.51 -10.82 -19.90
N ASP A 98 -10.59 -11.55 -19.70
CA ASP A 98 -11.32 -11.65 -18.43
C ASP A 98 -10.41 -12.12 -17.28
N HIS A 99 -9.78 -13.30 -17.43
CA HIS A 99 -8.85 -13.82 -16.43
C HIS A 99 -7.65 -12.91 -16.21
N LEU A 100 -7.16 -12.26 -17.27
CA LEU A 100 -6.01 -11.37 -17.18
C LEU A 100 -6.33 -10.11 -16.36
N ILE A 101 -7.49 -9.50 -16.59
CA ILE A 101 -7.97 -8.33 -15.84
C ILE A 101 -8.19 -8.71 -14.37
N ASN A 102 -8.82 -9.86 -14.10
CA ASN A 102 -9.04 -10.34 -12.74
C ASN A 102 -7.71 -10.62 -12.01
N ASN A 103 -6.74 -11.23 -12.69
CA ASN A 103 -5.42 -11.46 -12.14
C ASN A 103 -4.75 -10.14 -11.77
N ILE A 104 -4.77 -9.13 -12.64
CA ILE A 104 -4.17 -7.81 -12.36
C ILE A 104 -4.90 -7.09 -11.22
N ALA A 105 -6.24 -7.12 -11.21
CA ALA A 105 -7.05 -6.48 -10.18
C ALA A 105 -6.81 -7.08 -8.78
N SER A 106 -6.58 -8.39 -8.71
CA SER A 106 -6.33 -9.11 -7.45
C SER A 106 -4.89 -8.99 -6.92
N LEU A 107 -3.94 -8.44 -7.69
CA LEU A 107 -2.55 -8.25 -7.23
C LEU A 107 -2.46 -7.34 -6.00
N ARG A 108 -3.37 -6.35 -5.89
CA ARG A 108 -3.44 -5.49 -4.71
C ARG A 108 -3.90 -6.23 -3.47
N GLU A 109 -4.80 -7.21 -3.58
CA GLU A 109 -5.28 -7.96 -2.42
C GLU A 109 -4.21 -8.94 -1.88
N HIS A 110 -3.40 -9.52 -2.78
CA HIS A 110 -2.31 -10.41 -2.41
C HIS A 110 -1.15 -9.68 -1.71
N TYR A 111 -0.87 -8.43 -2.10
CA TYR A 111 0.09 -7.56 -1.38
C TYR A 111 -0.21 -7.47 0.12
N TYR A 112 -1.48 -7.23 0.47
CA TYR A 112 -1.92 -7.09 1.86
C TYR A 112 -1.85 -8.39 2.67
N LYS A 113 -1.87 -9.55 2.01
CA LYS A 113 -1.83 -10.86 2.67
C LYS A 113 -0.40 -11.38 2.87
N GLU A 114 0.48 -11.20 1.89
CA GLU A 114 1.79 -11.90 1.85
C GLU A 114 3.03 -10.99 1.98
N HIS A 115 2.87 -9.67 2.11
CA HIS A 115 3.97 -8.70 2.27
C HIS A 115 5.00 -8.70 1.12
N GLN A 116 4.61 -9.18 -0.07
CA GLN A 116 5.48 -9.21 -1.26
C GLN A 116 5.43 -7.88 -2.03
N LYS A 117 6.47 -7.52 -2.79
CA LYS A 117 6.48 -6.30 -3.62
C LYS A 117 5.48 -6.45 -4.77
N SER A 118 4.45 -5.61 -4.82
CA SER A 118 3.47 -5.57 -5.92
C SER A 118 3.98 -4.68 -7.07
N PRO A 119 3.74 -5.02 -8.34
CA PRO A 119 4.11 -4.18 -9.47
C PRO A 119 3.29 -2.89 -9.48
N VAL A 120 3.88 -1.83 -10.03
CA VAL A 120 3.15 -0.59 -10.31
C VAL A 120 2.20 -0.81 -11.48
N ILE A 121 0.93 -0.45 -11.33
CA ILE A 121 -0.06 -0.58 -12.40
C ILE A 121 -0.29 0.77 -13.08
N VAL A 122 -0.11 0.81 -14.39
CA VAL A 122 -0.31 2.00 -15.24
C VAL A 122 -1.41 1.70 -16.26
N SER A 123 -2.55 2.38 -16.18
CA SER A 123 -3.63 2.24 -17.17
C SER A 123 -3.57 3.35 -18.23
N VAL A 124 -3.70 2.93 -19.49
CA VAL A 124 -3.75 3.81 -20.65
C VAL A 124 -5.22 4.16 -20.95
N ASP A 125 -5.48 5.45 -21.04
CA ASP A 125 -6.77 6.09 -21.29
C ASP A 125 -7.87 5.88 -20.22
N ILE A 126 -8.28 4.63 -20.00
CA ILE A 126 -9.26 4.19 -19.01
C ILE A 126 -8.79 2.87 -18.42
N PRO A 127 -8.91 2.63 -17.10
CA PRO A 127 -8.58 1.33 -16.52
C PRO A 127 -9.49 0.23 -17.05
N SER A 128 -8.90 -0.90 -17.47
CA SER A 128 -9.68 -2.02 -17.98
C SER A 128 -10.57 -2.60 -16.88
N GLY A 129 -11.85 -2.85 -17.24
CA GLY A 129 -12.90 -3.22 -16.30
C GLY A 129 -13.75 -2.04 -15.78
N TRP A 130 -13.42 -0.80 -16.14
CA TRP A 130 -14.21 0.37 -15.75
C TRP A 130 -15.24 0.76 -16.81
N HIS A 131 -16.42 1.19 -16.36
CA HIS A 131 -17.37 1.91 -17.20
C HIS A 131 -16.82 3.30 -17.54
N VAL A 132 -17.02 3.75 -18.78
CA VAL A 132 -16.47 5.02 -19.30
C VAL A 132 -16.95 6.25 -18.52
N GLU A 133 -18.14 6.19 -17.94
CA GLU A 133 -18.69 7.28 -17.13
C GLU A 133 -18.58 7.04 -15.64
N ASP A 134 -19.04 5.88 -15.18
CA ASP A 134 -19.29 5.65 -13.76
C ASP A 134 -18.10 5.03 -13.02
N GLY A 135 -17.07 4.61 -13.75
CA GLY A 135 -15.89 3.95 -13.20
C GLY A 135 -16.12 2.46 -12.92
N ASP A 136 -15.49 1.96 -11.87
CA ASP A 136 -15.56 0.55 -11.48
C ASP A 136 -16.92 0.20 -10.84
N LEU A 137 -17.85 -0.30 -11.65
CA LEU A 137 -19.20 -0.66 -11.20
C LEU A 137 -19.24 -2.01 -10.48
N SER A 138 -18.38 -2.96 -10.87
CA SER A 138 -18.35 -4.30 -10.27
C SER A 138 -17.44 -4.38 -9.03
N GLY A 139 -16.51 -3.44 -8.87
CA GLY A 139 -15.47 -3.50 -7.83
C GLY A 139 -14.28 -4.39 -8.19
N GLU A 140 -14.37 -5.07 -9.35
CA GLU A 140 -13.41 -6.06 -9.87
C GLU A 140 -12.50 -5.47 -10.96
N GLY A 141 -12.71 -4.21 -11.35
CA GLY A 141 -11.87 -3.54 -12.34
C GLY A 141 -10.44 -3.31 -11.86
N ILE A 142 -9.52 -3.08 -12.81
CA ILE A 142 -8.13 -2.76 -12.49
C ILE A 142 -8.08 -1.44 -11.72
N LYS A 143 -7.30 -1.41 -10.63
CA LYS A 143 -7.11 -0.24 -9.76
C LYS A 143 -5.68 0.29 -9.93
N PRO A 144 -5.41 1.15 -10.94
CA PRO A 144 -4.05 1.55 -11.26
C PRO A 144 -3.45 2.54 -10.25
N ASP A 145 -2.13 2.54 -10.14
CA ASP A 145 -1.37 3.57 -9.43
C ASP A 145 -1.16 4.81 -10.31
N MET A 146 -1.15 4.62 -11.63
CA MET A 146 -1.06 5.69 -12.61
C MET A 146 -2.12 5.58 -13.71
N LEU A 147 -2.83 6.67 -13.97
CA LEU A 147 -3.71 6.80 -15.13
C LEU A 147 -3.09 7.75 -16.15
N VAL A 148 -3.01 7.35 -17.42
CA VAL A 148 -2.56 8.18 -18.54
C VAL A 148 -3.73 8.40 -19.49
N SER A 149 -4.53 9.43 -19.26
CA SER A 149 -5.63 9.80 -20.16
C SER A 149 -5.11 10.36 -21.47
N LEU A 150 -5.75 10.01 -22.59
CA LEU A 150 -5.37 10.50 -23.92
C LEU A 150 -6.45 11.42 -24.48
N THR A 151 -6.03 12.54 -25.09
CA THR A 151 -6.89 13.61 -25.65
C THR A 151 -7.67 14.38 -24.59
N ALA A 152 -8.50 13.70 -23.80
CA ALA A 152 -9.25 14.24 -22.68
C ALA A 152 -9.51 13.12 -21.65
N PRO A 153 -9.52 13.43 -20.34
CA PRO A 153 -9.99 12.50 -19.31
C PRO A 153 -11.45 12.15 -19.53
N LYS A 154 -11.80 10.87 -19.37
CA LYS A 154 -13.19 10.42 -19.41
C LYS A 154 -13.79 10.58 -18.02
N ARG A 155 -15.12 10.63 -17.90
CA ARG A 155 -15.80 10.91 -16.62
C ARG A 155 -15.42 9.91 -15.53
N CYS A 156 -15.15 8.66 -15.89
CA CYS A 156 -14.66 7.64 -14.96
C CYS A 156 -13.36 8.03 -14.24
N ALA A 157 -12.52 8.89 -14.84
CA ALA A 157 -11.29 9.36 -14.22
C ALA A 157 -11.53 10.19 -12.95
N GLU A 158 -12.74 10.72 -12.71
CA GLU A 158 -13.10 11.37 -11.43
C GLU A 158 -13.08 10.37 -10.24
N LYS A 159 -13.29 9.09 -10.53
CA LYS A 159 -13.23 7.98 -9.57
C LYS A 159 -11.82 7.44 -9.36
N PHE A 160 -10.84 7.89 -10.17
CA PHE A 160 -9.45 7.48 -10.01
C PHE A 160 -8.91 7.95 -8.65
N ARG A 161 -8.14 7.07 -8.00
CA ARG A 161 -7.55 7.30 -6.66
C ARG A 161 -6.04 6.97 -6.60
N GLY A 162 -5.42 6.61 -7.72
CA GLY A 162 -3.99 6.33 -7.77
C GLY A 162 -3.14 7.60 -7.68
N SER A 163 -1.85 7.41 -7.44
CA SER A 163 -0.88 8.47 -7.13
C SER A 163 -0.57 9.40 -8.29
N HIS A 164 -0.82 8.99 -9.54
CA HIS A 164 -0.41 9.72 -10.73
C HIS A 164 -1.50 9.77 -11.79
N HIS A 165 -1.88 10.97 -12.25
CA HIS A 165 -2.76 11.10 -13.42
C HIS A 165 -2.18 12.08 -14.42
N PHE A 166 -1.89 11.59 -15.61
CA PHE A 166 -1.34 12.36 -16.73
C PHE A 166 -2.35 12.47 -17.86
N LEU A 167 -2.29 13.59 -18.57
CA LEU A 167 -3.01 13.85 -19.80
C LEU A 167 -2.02 13.97 -20.96
N GLY A 168 -2.03 12.97 -21.85
CA GLY A 168 -1.32 12.99 -23.12
C GLY A 168 -2.20 13.54 -24.24
N GLY A 169 -1.56 14.00 -25.32
CA GLY A 169 -2.25 14.50 -26.50
C GLY A 169 -2.42 16.02 -26.52
N ARG A 170 -1.30 16.74 -26.42
CA ARG A 170 -1.24 18.22 -26.45
C ARG A 170 -2.04 18.88 -27.57
N PHE A 171 -2.02 18.29 -28.77
CA PHE A 171 -2.58 18.89 -29.97
C PHE A 171 -3.99 18.35 -30.22
N VAL A 172 -5.00 19.03 -29.66
CA VAL A 172 -6.42 18.75 -29.93
C VAL A 172 -6.94 19.82 -30.91
N PRO A 173 -7.50 19.43 -32.08
CA PRO A 173 -8.01 20.40 -33.05
C PRO A 173 -9.10 21.31 -32.46
N SER A 174 -9.12 22.59 -32.85
CA SER A 174 -10.11 23.56 -32.34
C SER A 174 -11.56 23.12 -32.58
N SER A 175 -11.82 22.40 -33.67
CA SER A 175 -13.15 21.82 -33.94
C SER A 175 -13.61 20.83 -32.86
N ILE A 176 -12.70 20.03 -32.31
CA ILE A 176 -12.97 19.08 -31.22
C ILE A 176 -13.13 19.83 -29.89
N LEU A 177 -12.27 20.82 -29.60
CA LEU A 177 -12.37 21.64 -28.40
C LEU A 177 -13.73 22.34 -28.31
N HIS A 178 -14.19 22.94 -29.41
CA HIS A 178 -15.45 23.67 -29.46
C HIS A 178 -16.65 22.72 -29.39
N LYS A 179 -16.61 21.62 -30.17
CA LYS A 179 -17.70 20.63 -30.21
C LYS A 179 -17.99 20.03 -28.83
N TYR A 180 -16.95 19.73 -28.06
CA TYR A 180 -17.05 19.07 -26.75
C TYR A 180 -16.83 20.02 -25.57
N LYS A 181 -16.70 21.33 -25.82
CA LYS A 181 -16.44 22.37 -24.81
C LYS A 181 -15.29 21.99 -23.86
N LEU A 182 -14.23 21.40 -24.40
CA LEU A 182 -13.10 20.91 -23.61
C LEU A 182 -12.27 22.07 -23.08
N GLN A 183 -12.03 22.07 -21.77
CA GLN A 183 -11.07 22.95 -21.11
C GLN A 183 -9.82 22.14 -20.80
N LEU A 184 -8.83 22.20 -21.70
CA LEU A 184 -7.57 21.49 -21.52
C LEU A 184 -6.57 22.34 -20.72
N PRO A 185 -5.79 21.72 -19.82
CA PRO A 185 -4.74 22.40 -19.09
C PRO A 185 -3.60 22.86 -20.02
N PRO A 186 -2.82 23.88 -19.64
CA PRO A 186 -1.65 24.28 -20.39
C PRO A 186 -0.57 23.18 -20.34
N TYR A 187 0.12 22.96 -21.45
CA TYR A 187 1.28 22.07 -21.54
C TYR A 187 2.58 22.89 -21.43
N PRO A 188 3.40 22.70 -20.38
CA PRO A 188 4.63 23.46 -20.19
C PRO A 188 5.63 23.26 -21.34
N GLY A 189 6.22 24.36 -21.84
CA GLY A 189 7.28 24.32 -22.85
C GLY A 189 6.88 23.49 -24.07
N THR A 190 7.67 22.45 -24.37
CA THR A 190 7.43 21.47 -25.45
C THR A 190 6.88 20.13 -24.96
N SER A 191 6.44 20.03 -23.68
CA SER A 191 5.94 18.78 -23.11
C SER A 191 4.72 18.25 -23.88
N THR A 192 4.69 16.95 -24.15
CA THR A 192 3.62 16.25 -24.87
C THR A 192 2.57 15.63 -23.95
N CYS A 193 2.87 15.57 -22.65
CA CYS A 193 1.95 15.20 -21.58
C CYS A 193 2.00 16.26 -20.45
N VAL A 194 0.94 16.35 -19.68
CA VAL A 194 0.87 17.18 -18.47
C VAL A 194 0.22 16.39 -17.36
N ARG A 195 0.67 16.58 -16.13
CA ARG A 195 0.01 15.97 -14.98
C ARG A 195 -1.27 16.74 -14.66
N ILE A 196 -2.38 16.04 -14.53
CA ILE A 196 -3.71 16.64 -14.33
C ILE A 196 -4.41 16.17 -13.06
N GLY A 197 -4.07 14.99 -12.55
CA GLY A 197 -4.42 14.66 -11.18
C GLY A 197 -3.53 15.43 -10.24
N LYS A 198 -3.96 15.49 -8.98
CA LYS A 198 -3.10 15.97 -7.90
C LYS A 198 -1.77 15.22 -8.04
N PRO A 199 -0.61 15.91 -8.18
CA PRO A 199 0.65 15.22 -7.92
C PRO A 199 0.56 14.50 -6.57
N PRO A 200 1.30 13.38 -6.33
CA PRO A 200 1.64 13.10 -4.95
C PRO A 200 2.28 14.39 -4.48
N GLN A 201 1.60 15.06 -3.56
CA GLN A 201 2.01 16.37 -3.10
C GLN A 201 3.44 16.21 -2.56
N ASP A 202 4.48 16.82 -3.09
CA ASP A 202 4.61 17.69 -4.24
C ASP A 202 4.09 19.14 -4.06
N ASN A 203 3.39 19.51 -2.98
CA ASN A 203 2.67 20.79 -2.91
C ASN A 203 3.16 21.78 -1.83
N GLU A 204 3.70 22.92 -2.28
CA GLU A 204 3.77 24.19 -1.53
C GLU A 204 2.45 24.97 -1.60
N ASN A 205 1.41 24.47 -2.29
CA ASN A 205 0.09 25.14 -2.41
C ASN A 205 -1.07 24.15 -2.61
N ALA A 206 -1.01 23.00 -1.94
CA ALA A 206 -2.22 22.25 -1.66
C ALA A 206 -3.09 23.15 -0.80
N SER A 207 -4.40 23.15 -1.01
CA SER A 207 -5.25 23.36 0.16
C SER A 207 -4.76 22.37 1.20
N VAL A 208 -4.17 22.91 2.27
CA VAL A 208 -3.89 22.22 3.53
C VAL A 208 -5.00 21.19 3.70
N PRO A 209 -4.72 19.89 3.97
CA PRO A 209 -5.78 19.01 4.48
C PRO A 209 -6.49 19.85 5.54
N PRO A 210 -7.83 20.00 5.50
CA PRO A 210 -8.51 21.05 6.25
C PRO A 210 -7.86 21.10 7.62
N LYS A 211 -7.24 22.26 7.95
CA LYS A 211 -6.69 22.51 9.29
C LYS A 211 -7.68 21.87 10.23
N PHE A 212 -7.24 20.99 11.13
CA PHE A 212 -8.10 20.35 12.12
C PHE A 212 -9.09 21.39 12.64
N LEU A 213 -10.32 21.42 12.12
CA LEU A 213 -11.35 22.34 12.59
C LEU A 213 -12.12 21.51 13.60
N ASP A 214 -12.54 22.10 14.71
CA ASP A 214 -13.19 21.36 15.80
C ASP A 214 -14.35 20.48 15.33
N LYS A 215 -14.99 20.87 14.21
CA LYS A 215 -16.07 20.15 13.54
C LYS A 215 -15.71 18.78 12.95
N ASP A 216 -14.43 18.50 12.66
CA ASP A 216 -13.98 17.26 12.02
C ASP A 216 -13.48 16.21 13.03
N MET A 217 -13.43 16.58 14.32
CA MET A 217 -12.95 15.73 15.42
C MET A 217 -13.96 14.61 15.72
N LYS A 218 -13.51 13.35 15.71
CA LYS A 218 -14.35 12.25 16.18
C LYS A 218 -14.41 12.26 17.70
N ALA A 219 -15.58 12.08 18.29
CA ALA A 219 -15.72 11.99 19.75
C ALA A 219 -14.95 10.81 20.35
N ASN A 220 -14.82 9.71 19.59
CA ASN A 220 -14.11 8.51 20.03
C ASN A 220 -12.70 8.45 19.39
N PRO A 221 -11.61 8.42 20.20
CA PRO A 221 -10.24 8.40 19.69
C PRO A 221 -9.88 7.12 18.93
N PHE A 222 -10.54 5.99 19.18
CA PHE A 222 -10.31 4.78 18.37
C PHE A 222 -10.81 4.96 16.94
N ILE A 223 -11.92 5.68 16.75
CA ILE A 223 -12.43 6.02 15.41
C ILE A 223 -11.47 7.01 14.73
N GLN A 224 -10.96 7.99 15.48
CA GLN A 224 -9.95 8.94 14.97
C GLN A 224 -8.66 8.22 14.55
N PHE A 225 -8.16 7.31 15.39
CA PHE A 225 -7.00 6.47 15.07
C PHE A 225 -7.24 5.64 13.82
N GLN A 226 -8.38 4.95 13.72
CA GLN A 226 -8.67 4.08 12.58
C GLN A 226 -8.73 4.87 11.27
N ALA A 227 -9.28 6.08 11.29
CA ALA A 227 -9.30 6.96 10.12
C ALA A 227 -7.87 7.28 9.65
N TRP A 228 -7.00 7.74 10.55
CA TRP A 228 -5.61 8.08 10.21
C TRP A 228 -4.76 6.86 9.83
N PHE A 229 -4.97 5.72 10.49
CA PHE A 229 -4.33 4.47 10.13
C PHE A 229 -4.73 4.04 8.72
N ASN A 230 -6.02 4.13 8.38
CA ASN A 230 -6.51 3.83 7.04
C ASN A 230 -5.94 4.79 5.99
N ASP A 231 -5.80 6.07 6.31
CA ASP A 231 -5.16 7.05 5.42
C ASP A 231 -3.68 6.70 5.17
N ALA A 232 -2.93 6.33 6.22
CA ALA A 232 -1.54 5.89 6.11
C ALA A 232 -1.40 4.64 5.22
N VAL A 233 -2.33 3.68 5.36
CA VAL A 233 -2.41 2.49 4.51
C VAL A 233 -2.76 2.86 3.06
N ALA A 234 -3.78 3.68 2.84
CA ALA A 234 -4.21 4.11 1.50
C ALA A 234 -3.14 4.94 0.79
N ALA A 235 -2.31 5.68 1.53
CA ALA A 235 -1.16 6.41 1.00
C ALA A 235 0.01 5.48 0.60
N GLY A 236 -0.06 4.18 0.91
CA GLY A 236 0.99 3.22 0.61
C GLY A 236 2.26 3.44 1.44
N LEU A 237 2.12 3.97 2.67
CA LEU A 237 3.25 4.10 3.57
C LEU A 237 3.84 2.73 3.88
N LYS A 238 5.17 2.66 3.98
CA LYS A 238 5.87 1.44 4.35
C LYS A 238 5.63 1.16 5.85
N GLU A 239 5.21 -0.06 6.17
CA GLU A 239 5.01 -0.55 7.55
C GLU A 239 4.15 0.42 8.41
N PRO A 240 2.91 0.77 7.98
CA PRO A 240 2.07 1.73 8.69
C PRO A 240 1.63 1.21 10.08
N ASP A 241 1.73 -0.10 10.30
CA ASP A 241 1.49 -0.83 11.54
C ASP A 241 2.70 -0.86 12.49
N ALA A 242 3.87 -0.36 12.07
CA ALA A 242 5.02 -0.21 12.94
C ALA A 242 4.82 0.94 13.94
N MET A 243 5.07 0.66 15.22
CA MET A 243 4.95 1.64 16.30
C MET A 243 6.16 1.58 17.23
N ALA A 244 6.59 2.74 17.72
CA ALA A 244 7.58 2.80 18.77
C ALA A 244 6.90 2.53 20.12
N LEU A 245 7.31 1.45 20.79
CA LEU A 245 6.89 1.11 22.15
C LEU A 245 7.93 1.62 23.15
N SER A 246 7.49 2.52 24.02
CA SER A 246 8.29 3.03 25.13
C SER A 246 7.79 2.42 26.44
N THR A 247 8.71 1.82 27.19
CA THR A 247 8.50 1.24 28.53
C THR A 247 9.53 1.84 29.48
N ALA A 248 9.31 1.72 30.78
CA ALA A 248 10.28 2.19 31.77
C ALA A 248 10.50 1.13 32.85
N THR A 249 11.71 1.10 33.40
CA THR A 249 11.98 0.35 34.62
C THR A 249 11.20 0.95 35.80
N LYS A 250 11.10 0.21 36.91
CA LYS A 250 10.43 0.70 38.13
C LYS A 250 11.03 1.99 38.72
N ASP A 251 12.32 2.24 38.47
CA ASP A 251 13.04 3.46 38.85
C ASP A 251 12.92 4.59 37.80
N GLY A 252 12.04 4.43 36.81
CA GLY A 252 11.69 5.48 35.85
C GLY A 252 12.66 5.65 34.69
N LYS A 253 13.56 4.69 34.42
CA LYS A 253 14.48 4.77 33.26
C LYS A 253 13.77 4.28 31.99
N PRO A 254 13.55 5.15 31.00
CA PRO A 254 12.82 4.78 29.80
C PRO A 254 13.68 3.95 28.84
N SER A 255 13.01 3.18 28.00
CA SER A 255 13.61 2.57 26.82
C SER A 255 12.57 2.40 25.71
N SER A 256 13.01 2.51 24.45
CA SER A 256 12.12 2.49 23.28
C SER A 256 12.63 1.50 22.22
N ARG A 257 11.71 0.93 21.45
CA ARG A 257 11.99 0.06 20.29
C ARG A 257 10.77 -0.01 19.38
N MET A 258 10.98 -0.41 18.13
CA MET A 258 9.87 -0.72 17.21
C MET A 258 9.22 -2.05 17.56
N VAL A 259 7.90 -2.10 17.49
CA VAL A 259 7.05 -3.29 17.50
C VAL A 259 5.98 -3.14 16.42
N GLN A 260 5.34 -4.24 16.03
CA GLN A 260 4.24 -4.22 15.06
C GLN A 260 2.90 -4.34 15.77
N LEU A 261 1.97 -3.46 15.43
CA LEU A 261 0.56 -3.60 15.76
C LEU A 261 0.01 -4.88 15.10
N LYS A 262 -0.79 -5.63 15.85
CA LYS A 262 -1.50 -6.83 15.34
C LYS A 262 -3.00 -6.63 15.26
N GLY A 263 -3.54 -5.72 16.06
CA GLY A 263 -4.93 -5.35 16.00
C GLY A 263 -5.28 -4.32 17.06
N VAL A 264 -6.46 -3.72 16.89
CA VAL A 264 -7.12 -2.87 17.89
C VAL A 264 -8.38 -3.61 18.32
N GLU A 265 -8.31 -4.28 19.46
CA GLU A 265 -9.35 -5.22 19.91
C GLU A 265 -9.67 -4.97 21.39
N GLN A 266 -10.94 -5.14 21.77
CA GLN A 266 -11.40 -4.99 23.16
C GLN A 266 -10.98 -3.65 23.79
N GLY A 267 -10.94 -2.59 22.98
CA GLY A 267 -10.53 -1.26 23.43
C GLY A 267 -9.04 -1.14 23.75
N GLY A 268 -8.16 -1.91 23.10
CA GLY A 268 -6.72 -1.79 23.29
C GLY A 268 -5.89 -2.17 22.05
N PHE A 269 -4.61 -1.81 22.08
CA PHE A 269 -3.64 -2.02 21.01
C PHE A 269 -2.81 -3.27 21.31
N VAL A 270 -2.85 -4.25 20.41
CA VAL A 270 -2.25 -5.57 20.61
C VAL A 270 -0.95 -5.71 19.83
N TRP A 271 0.11 -6.19 20.47
CA TRP A 271 1.36 -6.62 19.82
C TRP A 271 1.87 -7.91 20.45
N LEU A 272 2.76 -8.60 19.74
CA LEU A 272 3.36 -9.85 20.19
C LEU A 272 4.80 -9.62 20.68
N ALA A 273 5.20 -10.33 21.74
CA ALA A 273 6.51 -10.16 22.34
C ALA A 273 7.01 -11.42 23.06
N ASN A 274 8.32 -11.44 23.32
CA ASN A 274 8.92 -12.35 24.28
C ASN A 274 8.83 -11.73 25.69
N TYR A 275 8.11 -12.37 26.60
CA TYR A 275 7.90 -11.93 27.98
C TYR A 275 9.20 -11.83 28.80
N LYS A 276 10.26 -12.55 28.41
CA LYS A 276 11.57 -12.51 29.08
C LYS A 276 12.51 -11.42 28.53
N SER A 277 12.11 -10.72 27.47
CA SER A 277 12.89 -9.60 26.90
C SER A 277 12.94 -8.41 27.85
N ARG A 278 13.82 -7.42 27.57
CA ARG A 278 13.90 -6.19 28.38
C ARG A 278 12.54 -5.50 28.57
N LYS A 279 11.77 -5.31 27.48
CA LYS A 279 10.43 -4.72 27.54
C LYS A 279 9.46 -5.57 28.38
N GLY A 280 9.57 -6.90 28.31
CA GLY A 280 8.69 -7.81 29.04
C GLY A 280 8.92 -7.73 30.54
N ARG A 281 10.20 -7.65 30.96
CA ARG A 281 10.59 -7.40 32.36
C ARG A 281 10.13 -6.02 32.83
N GLU A 282 10.39 -4.97 32.04
CA GLU A 282 9.93 -3.61 32.36
C GLU A 282 8.40 -3.54 32.52
N ILE A 283 7.62 -4.11 31.59
CA ILE A 283 6.15 -4.16 31.68
C ILE A 283 5.68 -4.95 32.91
N SER A 284 6.38 -6.01 33.30
CA SER A 284 5.99 -6.81 34.48
C SER A 284 6.18 -6.06 35.80
N GLU A 285 7.15 -5.16 35.87
CA GLU A 285 7.43 -4.34 37.06
C GLU A 285 6.69 -3.01 37.03
N ASN A 286 6.44 -2.46 35.84
CA ASN A 286 5.76 -1.21 35.59
C ASN A 286 4.81 -1.38 34.39
N PRO A 287 3.52 -1.66 34.60
CA PRO A 287 2.56 -1.98 33.55
C PRO A 287 2.05 -0.72 32.83
N HIS A 288 2.87 0.33 32.70
CA HIS A 288 2.55 1.52 31.92
C HIS A 288 3.49 1.62 30.71
N ALA A 289 2.92 1.96 29.56
CA ALA A 289 3.69 2.16 28.35
C ALA A 289 3.10 3.28 27.48
N ALA A 290 3.91 3.75 26.54
CA ALA A 290 3.50 4.67 25.49
C ALA A 290 3.77 4.05 24.12
N LEU A 291 2.80 4.17 23.21
CA LEU A 291 2.94 3.86 21.80
C LEU A 291 3.04 5.17 21.01
N LEU A 292 3.92 5.19 20.02
CA LEU A 292 4.02 6.31 19.08
C LEU A 292 3.99 5.76 17.66
N PHE A 293 3.01 6.21 16.89
CA PHE A 293 2.95 6.07 15.44
C PHE A 293 3.50 7.35 14.82
N TYR A 294 4.37 7.18 13.82
CA TYR A 294 4.91 8.26 13.03
C TYR A 294 4.67 7.96 11.56
N TRP A 295 3.69 8.64 10.98
CA TRP A 295 3.37 8.50 9.56
C TRP A 295 3.95 9.72 8.84
N SER A 296 5.20 9.56 8.40
CA SER A 296 5.86 10.56 7.57
C SER A 296 5.21 10.59 6.19
N ALA A 297 4.80 11.79 5.77
CA ALA A 297 4.32 12.10 4.42
C ALA A 297 2.87 11.66 4.09
N LEU A 298 1.94 11.81 5.02
CA LEU A 298 0.55 12.04 4.62
C LEU A 298 0.43 13.47 4.06
N ASN A 299 0.46 13.63 2.73
CA ASN A 299 0.33 14.92 2.05
C ASN A 299 1.30 16.01 2.57
N ARG A 300 2.59 15.67 2.75
CA ARG A 300 3.66 16.53 3.32
C ARG A 300 3.53 16.92 4.79
N GLN A 301 2.52 16.43 5.50
CA GLN A 301 2.41 16.60 6.94
C GLN A 301 2.79 15.29 7.65
N ALA A 302 3.54 15.43 8.74
CA ALA A 302 3.77 14.31 9.64
C ALA A 302 2.55 14.19 10.55
N ASN A 303 1.94 13.02 10.56
CA ASN A 303 0.94 12.67 11.57
C ASN A 303 1.63 11.84 12.65
N ILE A 304 1.50 12.28 13.90
CA ILE A 304 1.96 11.56 15.07
C ILE A 304 0.74 11.19 15.90
N VAL A 305 0.62 9.92 16.24
CA VAL A 305 -0.33 9.47 17.26
C VAL A 305 0.44 8.95 18.45
N ARG A 306 0.22 9.56 19.61
CA ARG A 306 0.73 9.06 20.89
C ARG A 306 -0.42 8.44 21.66
N ILE A 307 -0.16 7.28 22.24
CA ILE A 307 -1.14 6.52 23.00
C ILE A 307 -0.47 6.08 24.29
N GLU A 308 -1.04 6.48 25.42
CA GLU A 308 -0.52 6.14 26.75
C GLU A 308 -1.57 5.30 27.48
N GLY A 309 -1.13 4.31 28.25
CA GLY A 309 -2.05 3.47 28.99
C GLY A 309 -1.42 2.31 29.75
N PHE A 310 -2.30 1.52 30.35
CA PHE A 310 -1.97 0.32 31.10
C PHE A 310 -1.77 -0.87 30.16
N VAL A 311 -0.77 -1.70 30.42
CA VAL A 311 -0.43 -2.88 29.63
C VAL A 311 -0.76 -4.15 30.39
N GLN A 312 -1.54 -5.02 29.76
CA GLN A 312 -1.85 -6.35 30.26
C GLN A 312 -1.43 -7.42 29.26
N LYS A 313 -1.19 -8.65 29.72
CA LYS A 313 -1.05 -9.79 28.82
C LYS A 313 -2.41 -10.11 28.19
N VAL A 314 -2.41 -10.51 26.93
CA VAL A 314 -3.58 -11.16 26.34
C VAL A 314 -3.73 -12.57 26.90
N SER A 315 -4.88 -13.21 26.68
CA SER A 315 -5.08 -14.57 27.17
C SER A 315 -4.12 -15.56 26.47
N ASP A 316 -3.85 -16.70 27.10
CA ASP A 316 -3.00 -17.72 26.50
C ASP A 316 -3.66 -18.31 25.24
N GLU A 317 -4.99 -18.39 25.21
CA GLU A 317 -5.78 -18.81 24.05
C GLU A 317 -5.66 -17.81 22.89
N GLU A 318 -5.77 -16.50 23.17
CA GLU A 318 -5.54 -15.44 22.18
C GLU A 318 -4.11 -15.55 21.64
N SER A 319 -3.11 -15.72 22.51
CA SER A 319 -1.71 -15.87 22.11
C SER A 319 -1.46 -17.13 21.25
N GLU A 320 -2.07 -18.27 21.59
CA GLU A 320 -1.97 -19.54 20.85
C GLU A 320 -2.62 -19.43 19.46
N LYS A 321 -3.78 -18.79 19.37
CA LYS A 321 -4.45 -18.50 18.11
C LYS A 321 -3.57 -17.65 17.19
N TYR A 322 -2.97 -16.58 17.73
CA TYR A 322 -2.04 -15.74 16.97
C TYR A 322 -0.74 -16.47 16.59
N PHE A 323 -0.22 -17.33 17.47
CA PHE A 323 1.00 -18.09 17.17
C PHE A 323 0.77 -19.09 16.03
N SER A 324 -0.32 -19.86 16.13
CA SER A 324 -0.65 -20.90 15.16
C SER A 324 -1.02 -20.36 13.77
N SER A 325 -1.51 -19.11 13.66
CA SER A 325 -1.82 -18.48 12.37
C SER A 325 -0.59 -17.96 11.62
N ARG A 326 0.60 -17.97 12.21
CA ARG A 326 1.83 -17.50 11.55
C ARG A 326 2.34 -18.56 10.57
N PRO A 327 2.96 -18.15 9.43
CA PRO A 327 3.76 -19.05 8.60
C PRO A 327 4.74 -19.85 9.45
N ARG A 328 4.95 -21.12 9.13
CA ARG A 328 5.75 -22.07 9.94
C ARG A 328 7.16 -21.55 10.17
N GLU A 329 7.74 -20.89 9.16
CA GLU A 329 9.06 -20.28 9.17
C GLU A 329 9.16 -19.17 10.24
N LEU A 330 8.05 -18.47 10.50
CA LEU A 330 7.97 -17.41 11.51
C LEU A 330 7.65 -17.92 12.92
N GLN A 331 7.28 -19.19 13.07
CA GLN A 331 7.04 -19.84 14.37
C GLN A 331 8.35 -20.28 15.05
N ILE A 332 9.38 -20.59 14.26
CA ILE A 332 10.67 -21.12 14.74
C ILE A 332 11.50 -20.06 15.46
N ALA A 333 11.67 -18.88 14.87
CA ALA A 333 12.54 -17.84 15.43
C ALA A 333 12.15 -17.39 16.87
N PRO A 334 10.85 -17.21 17.20
CA PRO A 334 10.43 -16.95 18.59
C PRO A 334 10.72 -18.09 19.56
N ALA A 335 10.71 -19.35 19.10
CA ALA A 335 10.96 -20.52 19.93
C ALA A 335 12.44 -20.70 20.27
N VAL A 336 13.32 -20.22 19.40
CA VAL A 336 14.79 -20.30 19.54
C VAL A 336 15.37 -19.08 20.26
N SER A 337 14.86 -17.89 19.95
CA SER A 337 15.50 -16.65 20.36
C SER A 337 15.25 -16.29 21.83
N LYS A 338 16.32 -16.30 22.63
CA LYS A 338 16.37 -15.61 23.94
C LYS A 338 16.49 -14.10 23.73
N GLN A 339 15.41 -13.46 23.28
CA GLN A 339 15.42 -12.05 22.90
C GLN A 339 15.97 -11.15 24.02
N SER A 340 16.95 -10.30 23.71
CA SER A 340 17.64 -9.39 24.66
C SER A 340 18.68 -10.06 25.58
N THR A 341 19.27 -11.19 25.19
CA THR A 341 20.48 -11.75 25.80
C THR A 341 21.66 -11.65 24.85
N GLU A 342 22.88 -11.60 25.39
CA GLU A 342 24.10 -11.73 24.58
C GLU A 342 24.16 -13.10 23.91
N ILE A 343 24.68 -13.14 22.68
CA ILE A 343 24.84 -14.37 21.89
C ILE A 343 26.24 -14.40 21.25
N PRO A 344 26.82 -15.59 20.99
CA PRO A 344 28.17 -15.71 20.42
C PRO A 344 28.34 -15.18 18.99
N GLY A 345 27.24 -15.05 18.23
CA GLY A 345 27.28 -14.61 16.83
C GLY A 345 26.06 -15.03 16.02
N ARG A 346 26.03 -14.68 14.72
CA ARG A 346 24.91 -15.01 13.82
C ARG A 346 24.78 -16.51 13.58
N GLU A 347 25.90 -17.20 13.48
CA GLU A 347 26.01 -18.64 13.23
C GLU A 347 25.32 -19.44 14.35
N TYR A 348 25.44 -18.98 15.60
CA TYR A 348 24.74 -19.58 16.73
C TYR A 348 23.21 -19.56 16.54
N LEU A 349 22.63 -18.44 16.08
CA LEU A 349 21.19 -18.36 15.83
C LEU A 349 20.76 -19.26 14.67
N LEU A 350 21.54 -19.31 13.59
CA LEU A 350 21.25 -20.17 12.44
C LEU A 350 21.27 -21.64 12.83
N GLN A 351 22.27 -22.05 13.62
CA GLN A 351 22.39 -23.41 14.12
C GLN A 351 21.20 -23.78 15.01
N GLN A 352 20.80 -22.89 15.93
CA GLN A 352 19.64 -23.13 16.78
C GLN A 352 18.31 -23.18 15.99
N CYS A 353 18.15 -22.35 14.95
CA CYS A 353 17.00 -22.45 14.04
C CYS A 353 16.98 -23.79 13.32
N LYS A 354 18.12 -24.24 12.79
CA LYS A 354 18.25 -25.51 12.10
C LYS A 354 17.95 -26.71 13.00
N GLU A 355 18.49 -26.73 14.22
CA GLU A 355 18.20 -27.77 15.22
C GLU A 355 16.71 -27.83 15.57
N LEU A 356 16.05 -26.67 15.66
CA LEU A 356 14.62 -26.63 15.94
C LEU A 356 13.79 -27.09 14.72
N GLU A 357 14.19 -26.71 13.51
CA GLU A 357 13.60 -27.19 12.26
C GLU A 357 13.73 -28.72 12.12
N GLU A 358 14.90 -29.27 12.40
CA GLU A 358 15.15 -30.72 12.42
C GLU A 358 14.30 -31.41 13.50
N LYS A 359 14.20 -30.84 14.69
CA LYS A 359 13.36 -31.35 15.78
C LYS A 359 11.87 -31.38 15.44
N TYR A 360 11.40 -30.44 14.63
CA TYR A 360 10.01 -30.37 14.18
C TYR A 360 9.82 -30.86 12.72
N SER A 361 10.77 -31.62 12.19
CA SER A 361 10.63 -32.25 10.87
C SER A 361 9.55 -33.33 10.91
N GLN A 362 8.72 -33.42 9.85
CA GLN A 362 7.48 -34.22 9.73
C GLN A 362 6.20 -33.63 10.37
N GLY A 363 5.72 -32.49 9.86
CA GLY A 363 4.31 -32.07 10.04
C GLY A 363 3.85 -31.78 11.48
N SER A 364 4.73 -31.94 12.46
CA SER A 364 4.42 -31.74 13.88
C SER A 364 4.10 -30.28 14.16
N LYS A 365 3.08 -30.03 14.99
CA LYS A 365 2.68 -28.68 15.41
C LYS A 365 3.77 -28.10 16.31
N ILE A 366 4.30 -26.92 15.95
CA ILE A 366 5.18 -26.16 16.83
C ILE A 366 4.29 -25.54 17.91
N LEU A 367 4.58 -25.85 19.17
CA LEU A 367 3.84 -25.30 20.30
C LEU A 367 4.32 -23.88 20.60
N LYS A 368 3.40 -22.98 20.95
CA LYS A 368 3.75 -21.64 21.43
C LYS A 368 4.66 -21.75 22.64
N PRO A 369 5.85 -21.11 22.63
CA PRO A 369 6.70 -21.06 23.81
C PRO A 369 5.99 -20.35 24.97
N GLN A 370 6.08 -20.87 26.21
CA GLN A 370 5.47 -20.24 27.39
C GLN A 370 5.92 -18.79 27.62
N HIS A 371 7.13 -18.44 27.16
CA HIS A 371 7.70 -17.12 27.31
C HIS A 371 7.32 -16.16 26.16
N TRP A 372 6.42 -16.55 25.26
CA TRP A 372 5.97 -15.76 24.12
C TRP A 372 4.45 -15.61 24.14
N GLY A 373 3.98 -14.41 23.78
CA GLY A 373 2.55 -14.14 23.61
C GLY A 373 2.28 -12.66 23.36
N GLY A 374 1.02 -12.26 23.52
CA GLY A 374 0.58 -10.90 23.27
C GLY A 374 0.52 -10.00 24.51
N TYR A 375 0.74 -8.72 24.28
CA TYR A 375 0.37 -7.66 25.20
C TYR A 375 -0.72 -6.80 24.58
N ARG A 376 -1.57 -6.22 25.43
CA ARG A 376 -2.59 -5.24 25.09
C ARG A 376 -2.34 -3.98 25.90
N LEU A 377 -2.17 -2.85 25.23
CA LEU A 377 -2.24 -1.53 25.87
C LEU A 377 -3.67 -1.05 25.84
N VAL A 378 -4.25 -0.87 27.02
CA VAL A 378 -5.55 -0.27 27.25
C VAL A 378 -5.32 1.23 27.45
N PRO A 379 -5.64 2.08 26.46
CA PRO A 379 -5.25 3.47 26.46
C PRO A 379 -6.07 4.25 27.47
N ASP A 380 -5.47 5.14 28.23
CA ASP A 380 -6.14 6.18 29.03
C ASP A 380 -5.95 7.59 28.44
N ARG A 381 -5.06 7.73 27.46
CA ARG A 381 -4.81 8.97 26.76
C ARG A 381 -4.43 8.73 25.30
N PHE A 382 -4.94 9.61 24.45
CA PHE A 382 -4.47 9.78 23.08
C PHE A 382 -4.02 11.21 22.85
N GLU A 383 -2.99 11.41 22.03
CA GLU A 383 -2.64 12.69 21.46
C GLU A 383 -2.45 12.51 19.95
N PHE A 384 -3.26 13.23 19.17
CA PHE A 384 -3.14 13.34 17.73
C PHE A 384 -2.46 14.65 17.42
N TRP A 385 -1.30 14.55 16.81
CA TRP A 385 -0.52 15.69 16.38
C TRP A 385 -0.40 15.66 14.86
N GLN A 386 -0.70 16.79 14.24
CA GLN A 386 -0.55 17.00 12.81
C GLN A 386 0.43 18.15 12.62
N GLY A 387 1.49 17.90 11.88
CA GLY A 387 2.45 18.94 11.50
C GLY A 387 1.81 19.96 10.57
N ASP A 388 2.13 21.24 10.78
CA ASP A 388 1.79 22.35 9.90
C ASP A 388 3.09 22.99 9.37
N GLU A 389 3.07 23.52 8.15
CA GLU A 389 4.15 24.33 7.57
C GLU A 389 4.19 25.72 8.25
N SER A 390 3.07 26.18 8.78
CA SER A 390 3.06 27.28 9.74
C SER A 390 3.49 26.77 11.12
N SER A 391 4.21 27.59 11.90
CA SER A 391 4.70 27.22 13.24
C SER A 391 3.59 26.96 14.28
N VAL A 392 2.31 26.98 13.87
CA VAL A 392 1.14 26.71 14.71
C VAL A 392 0.74 25.24 14.57
N GLN A 393 1.26 24.41 15.47
CA GLN A 393 0.97 22.98 15.51
C GLN A 393 -0.35 22.71 16.22
N MET A 394 -1.22 21.88 15.63
CA MET A 394 -2.44 21.42 16.29
C MET A 394 -2.21 20.13 17.06
N ARG A 395 -2.78 20.09 18.27
CA ARG A 395 -2.78 18.92 19.16
C ARG A 395 -4.18 18.67 19.62
N LEU A 396 -4.67 17.48 19.36
CA LEU A 396 -5.93 16.99 19.89
C LEU A 396 -5.62 15.91 20.92
N ARG A 397 -5.97 16.19 22.18
CA ARG A 397 -5.79 15.25 23.27
C ARG A 397 -7.13 14.68 23.73
N TYR A 398 -7.17 13.37 23.90
CA TYR A 398 -8.28 12.66 24.54
C TYR A 398 -7.81 12.08 25.85
N ILE A 399 -8.61 12.23 26.89
CA ILE A 399 -8.40 11.63 28.21
C ILE A 399 -9.60 10.75 28.53
N ALA A 400 -9.34 9.51 28.94
CA ALA A 400 -10.38 8.60 29.39
C ALA A 400 -10.96 9.06 30.73
N GLU A 401 -12.29 9.07 30.82
CA GLU A 401 -13.04 9.40 32.04
C GLU A 401 -14.09 8.34 32.32
N VAL A 402 -14.57 8.30 33.56
CA VAL A 402 -15.68 7.43 33.95
C VAL A 402 -16.90 8.30 34.22
N ILE A 403 -17.90 8.21 33.33
CA ILE A 403 -19.17 8.93 33.44
C ILE A 403 -20.27 7.88 33.65
N ASN A 404 -20.97 7.97 34.79
CA ASN A 404 -22.04 7.03 35.15
C ASN A 404 -21.62 5.54 35.11
N GLY A 405 -20.39 5.24 35.56
CA GLY A 405 -19.84 3.88 35.57
C GLY A 405 -19.42 3.35 34.20
N LYS A 406 -19.53 4.15 33.13
CA LYS A 406 -19.04 3.82 31.79
C LYS A 406 -17.81 4.64 31.46
N ARG A 407 -16.88 4.00 30.76
CA ARG A 407 -15.68 4.67 30.25
C ARG A 407 -16.06 5.50 29.03
N ASP A 408 -15.72 6.77 29.04
CA ASP A 408 -15.92 7.73 27.95
C ASP A 408 -14.65 8.56 27.70
N TRP A 409 -14.66 9.44 26.70
CA TRP A 409 -13.51 10.24 26.30
C TRP A 409 -13.82 11.73 26.33
N ARG A 410 -13.02 12.48 27.10
CA ARG A 410 -13.03 13.94 27.07
C ARG A 410 -11.93 14.45 26.15
N ILE A 411 -12.31 15.35 25.26
CA ILE A 411 -11.38 16.14 24.43
C ILE A 411 -10.88 17.32 25.28
N VAL A 412 -9.56 17.54 25.33
CA VAL A 412 -8.92 18.61 26.14
C VAL A 412 -7.91 19.43 25.35
#